data_AF-A0AAD7JWD8-F1
#
_entry.id   AF-A0AAD7JWD8-F1
#
_cell.length_a   1.000
_cell.length_b   1.000
_cell.length_c   1.000
_cell.angle_alpha   90.00
_cell.angle_beta   90.00
_cell.angle_gamma   90.00
#
_symmetry.space_group_name_H-M   'P 1'
#
loop_
_entity.id
_entity.type
_entity.pdbx_description
1 polymer ?
#
loop_
_entity_poly.entity_id
_entity_poly.type
_entity_poly.pdbx_seq_one_letter_code
_entity_poly.pdbx_strand_id
1 'polypeptide(L)'
;MDSETPTTRNSDLDSSDSLESSASSNYSLTTPSGVPSAKALIYNMKSTLEALDDTLGELHGQTMQIALLGGEPQIARDIENVRRQLKDQDQRQREGIQEIKLILDHVLQCEVVELLKKQVDDDIARDIDQLVAEQVAVCLNIHIPQDLQDEVAEQQRNLEEVRRDLHNSESRRSNEALRSNHEDDSLQVIYKADGSAPENYPPNLKTLFAMDAKTSRALMTEYGLTDTSESRERNLNRLMQFLGVRYQMVREGSGTHNVGVA
;
A
#
# COMPACT_ATOMS: atom_id res chain seq x y z
N MET A 1 3.06 -3.83 -77.49
CA MET A 1 2.17 -3.33 -76.41
C MET A 1 2.81 -3.75 -75.09
N ASP A 2 4.00 -3.27 -74.73
CA ASP A 2 4.51 -1.90 -74.63
C ASP A 2 3.61 -1.02 -73.77
N SER A 3 3.99 -0.90 -72.49
CA SER A 3 4.03 0.35 -71.74
C SER A 3 4.77 0.10 -70.41
N GLU A 4 6.10 0.12 -70.50
CA GLU A 4 6.94 0.56 -69.39
C GLU A 4 6.66 2.04 -69.13
N THR A 5 6.61 2.47 -67.86
CA THR A 5 7.17 3.77 -67.48
C THR A 5 7.63 3.79 -66.02
N PRO A 6 8.62 4.65 -65.69
CA PRO A 6 9.53 4.46 -64.57
C PRO A 6 9.52 5.65 -63.58
N THR A 7 10.41 5.59 -62.58
CA THR A 7 11.08 6.73 -61.93
C THR A 7 10.21 7.71 -61.13
N THR A 8 10.46 7.83 -59.82
CA THR A 8 10.96 9.11 -59.25
C THR A 8 11.68 8.83 -57.91
N ARG A 9 12.93 9.27 -57.91
CA ARG A 9 13.90 9.41 -56.83
C ARG A 9 13.76 10.83 -56.27
N ASN A 10 13.66 10.98 -54.95
CA ASN A 10 13.93 12.21 -54.18
C ASN A 10 14.39 11.71 -52.79
N SER A 11 15.68 11.72 -52.43
CA SER A 11 16.50 12.85 -51.93
C SER A 11 15.89 13.59 -50.74
N ASP A 12 16.56 13.39 -49.61
CA ASP A 12 16.95 14.38 -48.59
C ASP A 12 15.89 15.35 -48.10
N LEU A 13 15.51 15.19 -46.83
CA LEU A 13 15.25 16.32 -45.94
C LEU A 13 15.56 15.90 -44.50
N ASP A 14 16.73 16.37 -44.08
CA ASP A 14 17.12 16.75 -42.74
C ASP A 14 15.94 17.26 -41.91
N SER A 15 15.72 16.64 -40.76
CA SER A 15 14.88 17.16 -39.69
C SER A 15 15.44 16.63 -38.39
N SER A 16 16.43 17.35 -37.90
CA SER A 16 16.66 17.56 -36.47
C SER A 16 15.33 17.83 -35.78
N ASP A 17 14.81 16.85 -35.04
CA ASP A 17 13.74 17.10 -34.08
C ASP A 17 14.16 16.64 -32.70
N SER A 18 14.27 17.66 -31.86
CA SER A 18 14.69 17.64 -30.48
C SER A 18 13.51 17.17 -29.64
N LEU A 19 13.51 15.91 -29.21
CA LEU A 19 12.60 15.47 -28.15
C LEU A 19 13.30 15.57 -26.80
N GLU A 20 13.32 16.80 -26.29
CA GLU A 20 13.34 17.10 -24.86
C GLU A 20 12.11 16.42 -24.23
N SER A 21 12.29 15.22 -23.68
CA SER A 21 11.32 14.66 -22.74
C SER A 21 11.73 15.03 -21.33
N SER A 22 11.28 16.21 -20.92
CA SER A 22 11.27 16.71 -19.56
C SER A 22 10.48 15.78 -18.64
N ALA A 23 11.15 14.74 -18.11
CA ALA A 23 10.69 14.06 -16.92
C ALA A 23 10.99 14.96 -15.72
N SER A 24 10.06 15.88 -15.44
CA SER A 24 9.96 16.58 -14.17
C SER A 24 9.62 15.57 -13.08
N SER A 25 10.64 14.84 -12.62
CA SER A 25 10.61 14.15 -11.35
C SER A 25 10.53 15.23 -10.28
N ASN A 26 9.32 15.48 -9.79
CA ASN A 26 9.11 16.21 -8.55
C ASN A 26 9.66 15.34 -7.41
N TYR A 27 10.97 15.41 -7.19
CA TYR A 27 11.62 14.95 -5.97
C TYR A 27 11.19 15.88 -4.84
N SER A 28 10.01 15.63 -4.28
CA SER A 28 9.71 16.02 -2.91
C SER A 28 10.60 15.18 -2.00
N LEU A 29 11.84 15.66 -1.85
CA LEU A 29 12.82 15.22 -0.87
C LEU A 29 12.19 15.48 0.50
N THR A 30 11.44 14.50 1.00
CA THR A 30 10.94 14.49 2.37
C THR A 30 12.16 14.34 3.27
N THR A 31 12.78 15.47 3.58
CA THR A 31 13.78 15.58 4.62
C THR A 31 13.19 14.99 5.92
N PRO A 32 13.96 14.18 6.66
CA PRO A 32 13.48 13.62 7.92
C PRO A 32 13.09 14.77 8.86
N SER A 33 11.80 14.81 9.20
CA SER A 33 11.06 15.85 9.93
C SER A 33 11.59 16.19 11.35
N GLY A 34 12.74 15.66 11.78
CA GLY A 34 13.34 15.91 13.10
C GLY A 34 14.47 16.94 13.12
N VAL A 35 15.17 17.17 12.01
CA VAL A 35 16.39 18.00 11.97
C VAL A 35 16.15 19.52 12.14
N PRO A 36 15.11 20.15 11.56
CA PRO A 36 14.88 21.58 11.80
C PRO A 36 14.47 21.88 13.25
N SER A 37 13.83 20.91 13.92
CA SER A 37 13.42 21.04 15.33
C SER A 37 14.63 21.08 16.29
N ALA A 38 15.62 20.20 16.07
CA ALA A 38 16.83 20.18 16.90
C ALA A 38 17.69 21.45 16.74
N LYS A 39 17.82 21.97 15.51
CA LYS A 39 18.54 23.24 15.28
C LYS A 39 17.84 24.42 15.96
N ALA A 40 16.51 24.51 15.86
CA ALA A 40 15.73 25.55 16.51
C ALA A 40 15.87 25.52 18.05
N LEU A 41 15.92 24.32 18.64
CA LEU A 41 16.11 24.13 20.07
C LEU A 41 17.49 24.61 20.53
N ILE A 42 18.56 24.30 19.77
CA ILE A 42 19.92 24.77 20.06
C ILE A 42 20.00 26.31 20.00
N TYR A 43 19.37 26.93 19.00
CA TYR A 43 19.33 28.39 18.91
C TYR A 43 18.60 29.04 20.09
N ASN A 44 17.46 28.45 20.52
CA ASN A 44 16.74 28.92 21.70
C ASN A 44 17.56 28.77 22.98
N MET A 45 18.23 27.62 23.18
CA MET A 45 19.11 27.41 24.35
C MET A 45 20.26 28.42 24.39
N LYS A 46 20.88 28.70 23.25
CA LYS A 46 21.94 29.72 23.15
C LYS A 46 21.41 31.12 23.51
N SER A 47 20.24 31.49 23.00
CA SER A 47 19.63 32.79 23.30
C SER A 47 19.26 32.93 24.78
N THR A 48 18.77 31.87 25.42
CA THR A 48 18.49 31.90 26.87
C THR A 48 19.75 32.01 27.72
N LEU A 49 20.88 31.47 27.26
CA LEU A 49 22.18 31.61 27.93
C LEU A 49 22.72 33.03 27.84
N GLU A 50 22.65 33.66 26.65
CA GLU A 50 23.03 35.07 26.48
C GLU A 50 22.18 35.98 27.37
N ALA A 51 20.86 35.75 27.42
CA ALA A 51 19.97 36.52 28.30
C ALA A 51 20.27 36.32 29.80
N LEU A 52 20.68 35.12 30.22
CA LEU A 52 21.12 34.86 31.60
C LEU A 52 22.42 35.59 31.94
N ASP A 53 23.37 35.69 30.99
CA ASP A 53 24.62 36.43 31.18
C ASP A 53 24.36 37.92 31.34
N ASP A 54 23.46 38.48 30.51
CA ASP A 54 23.05 39.89 30.59
C ASP A 54 22.38 40.22 31.95
N THR A 55 21.43 39.39 32.41
CA THR A 55 20.75 39.61 33.70
C THR A 55 21.71 39.49 34.90
N LEU A 56 22.72 38.61 34.84
CA LEU A 56 23.76 38.52 35.86
C LEU A 56 24.70 39.73 35.84
N GLY A 57 25.00 40.28 34.66
CA GLY A 57 25.72 41.55 34.51
C GLY A 57 25.01 42.70 35.22
N GLU A 58 23.69 42.77 35.08
CA GLU A 58 22.86 43.80 35.69
C GLU A 58 22.74 43.63 37.22
N LEU A 59 22.53 42.39 37.69
CA LEU A 59 22.50 42.05 39.12
C LEU A 59 23.85 42.36 39.80
N HIS A 60 24.95 42.20 39.09
CA HIS A 60 26.29 42.56 39.58
C HIS A 60 26.43 44.07 39.77
N GLY A 61 25.97 44.87 38.81
CA GLY A 61 25.95 46.33 38.94
C GLY A 61 25.18 46.77 40.19
N GLN A 62 24.04 46.14 40.47
CA GLN A 62 23.25 46.38 41.67
C GLN A 62 23.95 45.89 42.96
N THR A 63 24.57 44.70 42.92
CA THR A 63 25.25 44.14 44.10
C THR A 63 26.51 44.93 44.47
N MET A 64 27.24 45.47 43.49
CA MET A 64 28.40 46.31 43.75
C MET A 64 28.00 47.63 44.42
N GLN A 65 26.84 48.19 44.06
CA GLN A 65 26.26 49.35 44.76
C GLN A 65 25.85 49.01 46.21
N ILE A 66 25.30 47.81 46.46
CA ILE A 66 24.93 47.34 47.81
C ILE A 66 26.16 47.04 48.67
N ALA A 67 27.23 46.47 48.08
CA ALA A 67 28.50 46.23 48.76
C ALA A 67 29.17 47.56 49.17
N LEU A 68 29.05 48.61 48.36
CA LEU A 68 29.49 49.97 48.71
C LEU A 68 28.73 50.54 49.93
N LEU A 69 27.52 50.04 50.20
CA LEU A 69 26.66 50.44 51.31
C LEU A 69 26.87 49.63 52.61
N GLY A 70 27.89 48.74 52.67
CA GLY A 70 28.24 47.99 53.88
C GLY A 70 27.66 46.56 53.94
N GLY A 71 27.38 45.95 52.79
CA GLY A 71 26.96 44.56 52.70
C GLY A 71 28.02 43.56 53.18
N GLU A 72 27.54 42.48 53.80
CA GLU A 72 28.31 41.42 54.45
C GLU A 72 29.33 40.74 53.48
N PRO A 73 30.63 40.62 53.83
CA PRO A 73 31.69 40.12 52.93
C PRO A 73 31.53 38.66 52.49
N GLN A 74 30.60 37.92 53.10
CA GLN A 74 30.24 36.56 52.75
C GLN A 74 29.61 36.47 51.35
N ILE A 75 28.74 37.43 51.01
CA ILE A 75 27.97 37.45 49.76
C ILE A 75 28.89 37.60 48.54
N ALA A 76 29.96 38.42 48.66
CA ALA A 76 30.92 38.61 47.58
C ALA A 76 31.67 37.32 47.21
N ARG A 77 31.96 36.46 48.19
CA ARG A 77 32.60 35.16 47.96
C ARG A 77 31.66 34.17 47.29
N ASP A 78 30.39 34.16 47.68
CA ASP A 78 29.39 33.28 47.09
C ASP A 78 29.13 33.64 45.62
N ILE A 79 29.12 34.93 45.27
CA ILE A 79 28.99 35.39 43.88
C ILE A 79 30.18 34.95 43.02
N GLU A 80 31.40 35.04 43.55
CA GLU A 80 32.59 34.60 42.82
C GLU A 80 32.60 33.08 42.60
N ASN A 81 32.11 32.31 43.59
CA ASN A 81 31.95 30.87 43.47
C ASN A 81 30.90 30.50 42.41
N VAL A 82 29.74 31.18 42.40
CA VAL A 82 28.70 30.97 41.38
C VAL A 82 29.23 31.32 39.99
N ARG A 83 30.00 32.39 39.83
CA ARG A 83 30.63 32.74 38.55
C ARG A 83 31.61 31.68 38.06
N ARG A 84 32.45 31.17 38.95
CA ARG A 84 33.39 30.10 38.60
C ARG A 84 32.63 28.85 38.16
N GLN A 85 31.59 28.46 38.91
CA GLN A 85 30.73 27.34 38.55
C GLN A 85 30.00 27.56 37.22
N LEU A 86 29.53 28.77 36.95
CA LEU A 86 28.83 29.10 35.71
C LEU A 86 29.75 29.08 34.50
N LYS A 87 30.99 29.59 34.63
CA LYS A 87 32.02 29.47 33.58
C LYS A 87 32.40 28.01 33.31
N ASP A 88 32.58 27.22 34.37
CA ASP A 88 32.87 25.79 34.22
C ASP A 88 31.70 25.04 33.57
N GLN A 89 30.44 25.40 33.91
CA GLN A 89 29.26 24.84 33.26
C GLN A 89 29.14 25.27 31.79
N ASP A 90 29.36 26.54 31.47
CA ASP A 90 29.31 27.04 30.09
C ASP A 90 30.38 26.37 29.22
N GLN A 91 31.60 26.19 29.75
CA GLN A 91 32.65 25.48 29.05
C GLN A 91 32.27 24.01 28.78
N ARG A 92 31.74 23.31 29.78
CA ARG A 92 31.25 21.92 29.61
C ARG A 92 30.09 21.83 28.62
N GLN A 93 29.19 22.80 28.63
CA GLN A 93 28.07 22.85 27.68
C GLN A 93 28.57 23.10 26.25
N ARG A 94 29.53 24.00 26.05
CA ARG A 94 30.14 24.23 24.73
C ARG A 94 30.83 22.98 24.19
N GLU A 95 31.58 22.28 25.04
CA GLU A 95 32.22 21.01 24.69
C GLU A 95 31.17 19.96 24.32
N GLY A 96 30.11 19.82 25.12
CA GLY A 96 29.01 18.89 24.84
C GLY A 96 28.26 19.21 23.54
N ILE A 97 28.01 20.49 23.25
CA ILE A 97 27.38 20.93 21.98
C ILE A 97 28.29 20.59 20.80
N GLN A 98 29.60 20.75 20.95
CA GLN A 98 30.55 20.44 19.89
C GLN A 98 30.61 18.92 19.63
N GLU A 99 30.57 18.10 20.67
CA GLU A 99 30.48 16.64 20.54
C GLU A 99 29.17 16.21 19.86
N ILE A 100 28.03 16.75 20.28
CA ILE A 100 26.72 16.48 19.64
C ILE A 100 26.76 16.87 18.17
N LYS A 101 27.39 18.00 17.81
CA LYS A 101 27.52 18.44 16.42
C LYS A 101 28.32 17.44 15.58
N LEU A 102 29.41 16.89 16.13
CA LEU A 102 30.22 15.89 15.43
C LEU A 102 29.46 14.57 15.24
N ILE A 103 28.74 14.11 16.26
CA ILE A 103 27.91 12.91 16.17
C ILE A 103 26.80 13.12 15.13
N LEU A 104 26.13 14.27 15.16
CA LEU A 104 25.06 14.59 14.21
C LEU A 104 25.57 14.66 12.77
N ASP A 105 26.74 15.28 12.55
CA ASP A 105 27.34 15.35 11.21
C ASP A 105 27.73 13.95 10.70
N HIS A 106 28.31 13.11 11.56
CA HIS A 106 28.65 11.73 11.20
C HIS A 106 27.41 10.87 10.91
N VAL A 107 26.40 10.91 11.77
CA VAL A 107 25.14 10.17 11.59
C VAL A 107 24.44 10.61 10.30
N LEU A 108 24.33 11.92 10.07
CA LEU A 108 23.73 12.44 8.84
C LEU A 108 24.52 12.02 7.60
N GLN A 109 25.85 12.09 7.62
CA GLN A 109 26.66 11.69 6.46
C GLN A 109 26.54 10.19 6.19
N CYS A 110 26.62 9.34 7.21
CA CYS A 110 26.51 7.89 7.03
C CYS A 110 25.09 7.47 6.62
N GLU A 111 24.06 7.89 7.35
CA GLU A 111 22.68 7.46 7.09
C GLU A 111 22.17 7.99 5.75
N VAL A 112 22.47 9.25 5.38
CA VAL A 112 22.04 9.79 4.08
C VAL A 112 22.74 9.07 2.94
N VAL A 113 24.04 8.78 3.06
CA VAL A 113 24.77 8.05 2.03
C VAL A 113 24.26 6.62 1.90
N GLU A 114 23.98 5.93 3.01
CA GLU A 114 23.42 4.57 2.98
C GLU A 114 22.01 4.54 2.38
N LEU A 115 21.16 5.50 2.74
CA LEU A 115 19.81 5.60 2.19
C LEU A 115 19.83 5.93 0.69
N LEU A 116 20.68 6.86 0.26
CA LEU A 116 20.85 7.19 -1.15
C LEU A 116 21.42 6.01 -1.94
N LYS A 117 22.40 5.29 -1.40
CA LYS A 117 22.92 4.07 -2.04
C LYS A 117 21.82 3.04 -2.21
N LYS A 118 21.07 2.74 -1.14
CA LYS A 118 19.97 1.78 -1.20
C LYS A 118 18.92 2.19 -2.24
N GLN A 119 18.56 3.47 -2.26
CA GLN A 119 17.59 3.97 -3.24
C GLN A 119 18.11 3.84 -4.67
N VAL A 120 19.37 4.18 -4.92
CA VAL A 120 20.01 4.03 -6.24
C VAL A 120 20.08 2.55 -6.64
N ASP A 121 20.43 1.65 -5.72
CA ASP A 121 20.46 0.22 -5.98
C ASP A 121 19.05 -0.32 -6.33
N ASP A 122 18.01 0.12 -5.61
CA ASP A 122 16.62 -0.25 -5.87
C ASP A 122 16.14 0.30 -7.23
N ASP A 123 16.57 1.51 -7.61
CA ASP A 123 16.24 2.12 -8.91
C ASP A 123 16.97 1.40 -10.05
N ILE A 124 18.27 1.11 -9.90
CA ILE A 124 19.05 0.32 -10.87
C ILE A 124 18.44 -1.08 -11.05
N ALA A 125 18.02 -1.73 -9.96
CA ALA A 125 17.38 -3.04 -10.02
C ALA A 125 16.09 -2.99 -10.85
N ARG A 126 15.25 -1.96 -10.64
CA ARG A 126 14.02 -1.74 -11.43
C ARG A 126 14.31 -1.51 -12.91
N ASP A 127 15.33 -0.70 -13.22
CA ASP A 127 15.73 -0.42 -14.60
C ASP A 127 16.26 -1.69 -15.29
N ILE A 128 17.04 -2.50 -14.59
CA ILE A 128 17.53 -3.79 -15.09
C ILE A 128 16.35 -4.73 -15.35
N ASP A 129 15.40 -4.86 -14.42
CA ASP A 129 14.23 -5.72 -14.58
C ASP A 129 13.40 -5.30 -15.80
N GLN A 130 13.23 -3.99 -16.01
CA GLN A 130 12.53 -3.46 -17.19
C GLN A 130 13.28 -3.81 -18.49
N LEU A 131 14.59 -3.54 -18.55
CA LEU A 131 15.41 -3.84 -19.73
C LEU A 131 15.44 -5.34 -20.05
N VAL A 132 15.51 -6.18 -19.04
CA VAL A 132 15.45 -7.64 -19.21
C VAL A 132 14.08 -8.06 -19.73
N ALA A 133 12.99 -7.52 -19.19
CA ALA A 133 11.64 -7.83 -19.68
C ALA A 133 11.45 -7.44 -21.15
N GLU A 134 11.92 -6.26 -21.55
CA GLU A 134 11.88 -5.79 -22.94
C GLU A 134 12.71 -6.70 -23.86
N GLN A 135 13.95 -7.00 -23.47
CA GLN A 135 14.83 -7.85 -24.27
C GLN A 135 14.31 -9.29 -24.37
N VAL A 136 13.74 -9.82 -23.29
CA VAL A 136 13.11 -11.14 -23.28
C VAL A 136 11.89 -11.15 -24.21
N ALA A 137 11.05 -10.13 -24.19
CA ALA A 137 9.90 -10.03 -25.10
C ALA A 137 10.34 -10.04 -26.59
N VAL A 138 11.41 -9.30 -26.92
CA VAL A 138 11.98 -9.29 -28.28
C VAL A 138 12.53 -10.67 -28.66
N CYS A 139 13.31 -11.30 -27.77
CA CYS A 139 13.87 -12.63 -28.00
C CYS A 139 12.78 -13.69 -28.14
N LEU A 140 11.71 -13.63 -27.32
CA LEU A 140 10.58 -14.54 -27.41
C LEU A 140 9.84 -14.39 -28.74
N ASN A 141 9.63 -13.17 -29.23
CA ASN A 141 9.00 -12.95 -30.55
C ASN A 141 9.84 -13.47 -31.72
N ILE A 142 11.17 -13.44 -31.62
CA ILE A 142 12.06 -13.97 -32.67
C ILE A 142 12.11 -15.50 -32.64
N HIS A 143 12.17 -16.09 -31.44
CA HIS A 143 12.45 -17.52 -31.27
C HIS A 143 11.20 -18.39 -31.14
N ILE A 144 10.08 -17.84 -30.66
CA ILE A 144 8.83 -18.56 -30.48
C ILE A 144 7.81 -18.03 -31.48
N PRO A 145 7.46 -18.81 -32.51
CA PRO A 145 6.39 -18.48 -33.44
C PRO A 145 5.11 -18.06 -32.70
N GLN A 146 4.45 -17.02 -33.20
CA GLN A 146 3.23 -16.48 -32.61
C GLN A 146 2.15 -17.57 -32.46
N ASP A 147 2.06 -18.50 -33.42
CA ASP A 147 1.14 -19.64 -33.38
C ASP A 147 1.28 -20.49 -32.10
N LEU A 148 2.51 -20.72 -31.61
CA LEU A 148 2.74 -21.48 -30.38
C LEU A 148 2.39 -20.66 -29.13
N GLN A 149 2.58 -19.34 -29.18
CA GLN A 149 2.19 -18.47 -28.07
C GLN A 149 0.66 -18.43 -27.93
N ASP A 150 -0.04 -18.35 -29.06
CA ASP A 150 -1.51 -18.40 -29.11
C ASP A 150 -2.03 -19.76 -28.64
N GLU A 151 -1.39 -20.87 -29.05
CA GLU A 151 -1.73 -22.21 -28.57
C GLU A 151 -1.54 -22.35 -27.05
N VAL A 152 -0.43 -21.86 -26.50
CA VAL A 152 -0.19 -21.88 -25.04
C VAL A 152 -1.23 -21.03 -24.30
N ALA A 153 -1.57 -19.86 -24.82
CA ALA A 153 -2.59 -18.99 -24.23
C ALA A 153 -3.97 -19.66 -24.26
N GLU A 154 -4.32 -20.34 -25.35
CA GLU A 154 -5.55 -21.12 -25.47
C GLU A 154 -5.56 -22.30 -24.47
N GLN A 155 -4.48 -23.06 -24.40
CA GLN A 155 -4.35 -24.17 -23.45
C GLN A 155 -4.42 -23.70 -21.99
N GLN A 156 -3.83 -22.55 -21.66
CA GLN A 156 -3.95 -21.96 -20.32
C GLN A 156 -5.40 -21.60 -19.99
N ARG A 157 -6.13 -20.96 -20.92
CA ARG A 157 -7.56 -20.66 -20.75
C ARG A 157 -8.37 -21.94 -20.55
N ASN A 158 -8.11 -22.97 -21.35
CA ASN A 158 -8.78 -24.27 -21.22
C ASN A 158 -8.47 -24.93 -19.87
N LEU A 159 -7.23 -24.86 -19.38
CA LEU A 159 -6.87 -25.38 -18.06
C LEU A 159 -7.54 -24.61 -16.93
N GLU A 160 -7.67 -23.29 -17.03
CA GLU A 160 -8.40 -22.47 -16.07
C GLU A 160 -9.89 -22.83 -16.04
N GLU A 161 -10.50 -23.02 -17.21
CA GLU A 161 -11.88 -23.50 -17.33
C GLU A 161 -12.06 -24.87 -16.68
N VAL A 162 -11.21 -25.85 -17.01
CA VAL A 162 -11.28 -27.20 -16.42
C VAL A 162 -11.05 -27.17 -14.91
N ARG A 163 -10.10 -26.38 -14.41
CA ARG A 163 -9.87 -26.21 -12.96
C ARG A 163 -11.09 -25.63 -12.28
N ARG A 164 -11.72 -24.63 -12.90
CA ARG A 164 -12.94 -24.00 -12.40
C ARG A 164 -14.10 -24.98 -12.36
N ASP A 165 -14.28 -25.75 -13.41
CA ASP A 165 -15.33 -26.77 -13.49
C ASP A 165 -15.11 -27.89 -12.46
N LEU A 166 -13.86 -28.32 -12.29
CA LEU A 166 -13.48 -29.27 -11.25
C LEU A 166 -13.82 -28.72 -9.87
N HIS A 167 -13.38 -27.50 -9.56
CA HIS A 167 -13.71 -26.84 -8.30
C HIS A 167 -15.22 -26.75 -8.09
N ASN A 168 -15.96 -26.27 -9.10
CA ASN A 168 -17.41 -26.17 -9.03
C ASN A 168 -18.08 -27.53 -8.81
N SER A 169 -17.58 -28.60 -9.43
CA SER A 169 -18.08 -29.95 -9.22
C SER A 169 -17.80 -30.47 -7.81
N GLU A 170 -16.63 -30.15 -7.25
CA GLU A 170 -16.24 -30.50 -5.88
C GLU A 170 -17.06 -29.71 -4.85
N SER A 171 -17.23 -28.40 -5.06
CA SER A 171 -18.07 -27.54 -4.24
C SER A 171 -19.51 -28.05 -4.24
N ARG A 172 -20.07 -28.43 -5.40
CA ARG A 172 -21.42 -29.04 -5.46
C ARG A 172 -21.50 -30.34 -4.67
N ARG A 173 -20.50 -31.22 -4.79
CA ARG A 173 -20.45 -32.48 -4.03
C ARG A 173 -20.34 -32.22 -2.53
N SER A 174 -19.56 -31.22 -2.12
CA SER A 174 -19.43 -30.82 -0.72
C SER A 174 -20.75 -30.25 -0.19
N ASN A 175 -21.41 -29.39 -0.98
CA ASN A 175 -22.70 -28.79 -0.64
C ASN A 175 -23.83 -29.84 -0.57
N GLU A 176 -23.75 -30.87 -1.41
CA GLU A 176 -24.66 -32.02 -1.40
C GLU A 176 -24.57 -32.84 -0.10
N ALA A 177 -23.39 -32.91 0.50
CA ALA A 177 -23.17 -33.64 1.75
C ALA A 177 -23.74 -32.91 2.98
N LEU A 178 -24.11 -31.63 2.86
CA LEU A 178 -24.64 -30.82 3.96
C LEU A 178 -26.02 -31.31 4.40
N ARG A 179 -26.16 -31.65 5.68
CA ARG A 179 -27.39 -32.20 6.28
C ARG A 179 -28.19 -31.12 7.02
N SER A 180 -29.49 -31.37 7.17
CA SER A 180 -30.44 -30.43 7.80
C SER A 180 -30.14 -30.14 9.27
N ASN A 181 -29.36 -31.01 9.89
CA ASN A 181 -29.00 -30.90 11.30
C ASN A 181 -27.79 -29.96 11.52
N HIS A 182 -27.14 -29.50 10.44
CA HIS A 182 -25.95 -28.65 10.48
C HIS A 182 -26.13 -27.42 9.56
N GLU A 183 -27.13 -26.59 9.85
CA GLU A 183 -27.45 -25.39 9.07
C GLU A 183 -26.37 -24.29 9.11
N ASP A 184 -25.47 -24.36 10.10
CA ASP A 184 -24.37 -23.42 10.30
C ASP A 184 -23.10 -23.83 9.52
N ASP A 185 -23.09 -25.00 8.87
CA ASP A 185 -21.96 -25.46 8.06
C ASP A 185 -21.73 -24.54 6.85
N SER A 186 -20.46 -24.34 6.50
CA SER A 186 -20.05 -23.41 5.46
C SER A 186 -20.36 -23.97 4.07
N LEU A 187 -21.03 -23.15 3.26
CA LEU A 187 -21.36 -23.46 1.88
C LEU A 187 -20.15 -23.16 0.97
N GLN A 188 -19.74 -24.13 0.17
CA GLN A 188 -18.60 -23.98 -0.74
C GLN A 188 -19.01 -23.16 -1.97
N VAL A 189 -18.24 -22.10 -2.23
CA VAL A 189 -18.49 -21.12 -3.30
C VAL A 189 -18.37 -21.78 -4.67
N ILE A 190 -19.29 -21.42 -5.57
CA ILE A 190 -19.23 -21.82 -6.98
C ILE A 190 -18.81 -20.60 -7.79
N TYR A 191 -17.73 -20.75 -8.57
CA TYR A 191 -17.25 -19.69 -9.45
C TYR A 191 -18.09 -19.61 -10.72
N LYS A 192 -18.27 -18.39 -11.23
CA LYS A 192 -18.99 -18.15 -12.50
C LYS A 192 -18.10 -18.44 -13.70
N ALA A 193 -18.63 -18.33 -14.92
CA ALA A 193 -17.85 -18.50 -16.15
C ALA A 193 -16.67 -17.51 -16.29
N ASP A 194 -16.73 -16.35 -15.62
CA ASP A 194 -15.65 -15.36 -15.59
C ASP A 194 -14.55 -15.67 -14.55
N GLY A 195 -14.73 -16.71 -13.71
CA GLY A 195 -13.81 -17.06 -12.62
C GLY A 195 -13.97 -16.22 -11.35
N SER A 196 -14.87 -15.23 -11.34
CA SER A 196 -15.16 -14.43 -10.16
C SER A 196 -16.10 -15.16 -9.20
N ALA A 197 -15.92 -14.89 -7.90
CA ALA A 197 -16.91 -15.24 -6.90
C ALA A 197 -18.06 -14.23 -6.94
N PRO A 198 -19.32 -14.66 -6.76
CA PRO A 198 -20.44 -13.73 -6.69
C PRO A 198 -20.42 -12.91 -5.41
N GLU A 199 -20.75 -11.63 -5.52
CA GLU A 199 -20.63 -10.65 -4.43
C GLU A 199 -21.56 -10.97 -3.26
N ASN A 200 -22.75 -11.49 -3.55
CA ASN A 200 -23.78 -11.80 -2.55
C ASN A 200 -23.89 -13.30 -2.24
N TYR A 201 -22.79 -14.05 -2.30
CA TYR A 201 -22.81 -15.48 -2.01
C TYR A 201 -23.13 -15.75 -0.52
N PRO A 202 -24.12 -16.60 -0.20
CA PRO A 202 -24.43 -16.92 1.18
C PRO A 202 -23.35 -17.83 1.81
N PRO A 203 -22.76 -17.48 2.96
CA PRO A 203 -21.69 -18.27 3.57
C PRO A 203 -22.15 -19.61 4.17
N ASN A 204 -23.44 -19.76 4.47
CA ASN A 204 -24.00 -20.97 5.09
C ASN A 204 -25.47 -21.21 4.66
N LEU A 205 -26.02 -22.38 4.98
CA LEU A 205 -27.40 -22.74 4.61
C LEU A 205 -28.43 -21.81 5.26
N LYS A 206 -28.21 -21.40 6.51
CA LYS A 206 -29.09 -20.47 7.22
C LYS A 206 -29.25 -19.13 6.51
N THR A 207 -28.14 -18.55 6.04
CA THR A 207 -28.16 -17.29 5.28
C THR A 207 -28.78 -17.49 3.91
N LEU A 208 -28.51 -18.62 3.23
CA LEU A 208 -29.16 -18.99 1.97
C LEU A 208 -30.68 -19.05 2.12
N PHE A 209 -31.21 -19.67 3.18
CA PHE A 209 -32.66 -19.73 3.44
C PHE A 209 -33.27 -18.38 3.85
N ALA A 210 -32.49 -17.52 4.50
CA ALA A 210 -32.92 -16.18 4.92
C ALA A 210 -32.87 -15.13 3.78
N MET A 211 -32.33 -15.48 2.60
CA MET A 211 -32.22 -14.56 1.47
C MET A 211 -33.59 -14.04 1.01
N ASP A 212 -33.62 -12.76 0.65
CA ASP A 212 -34.81 -12.12 0.10
C ASP A 212 -34.99 -12.43 -1.40
N ALA A 213 -36.18 -12.11 -1.92
CA ALA A 213 -36.52 -12.36 -3.31
C ALA A 213 -35.63 -11.57 -4.30
N LYS A 214 -35.07 -10.42 -3.89
CA LYS A 214 -34.24 -9.59 -4.77
C LYS A 214 -32.82 -10.13 -4.86
N THR A 215 -32.19 -10.47 -3.73
CA THR A 215 -30.82 -11.05 -3.74
C THR A 215 -30.78 -12.42 -4.42
N SER A 216 -31.77 -13.28 -4.17
CA SER A 216 -31.87 -14.59 -4.86
C SER A 216 -32.01 -14.43 -6.37
N ARG A 217 -32.79 -13.45 -6.85
CA ARG A 217 -32.89 -13.13 -8.27
C ARG A 217 -31.58 -12.58 -8.83
N ALA A 218 -30.92 -11.68 -8.10
CA ALA A 218 -29.63 -11.13 -8.50
C ALA A 218 -28.58 -12.24 -8.69
N LEU A 219 -28.46 -13.17 -7.73
CA LEU A 219 -27.57 -14.32 -7.85
C LEU A 219 -27.93 -15.22 -9.05
N MET A 220 -29.22 -15.50 -9.27
CA MET A 220 -29.62 -16.31 -10.44
C MET A 220 -29.21 -15.65 -11.76
N THR A 221 -29.38 -14.34 -11.89
CA THR A 221 -28.93 -13.57 -13.06
C THR A 221 -27.41 -13.61 -13.19
N GLU A 222 -26.69 -13.48 -12.08
CA GLU A 222 -25.23 -13.49 -12.04
C GLU A 222 -24.63 -14.84 -12.49
N TYR A 223 -25.32 -15.95 -12.19
CA TYR A 223 -24.99 -17.29 -12.69
C TYR A 223 -25.58 -17.60 -14.08
N GLY A 224 -26.31 -16.68 -14.70
CA GLY A 224 -26.90 -16.88 -16.03
C GLY A 224 -28.06 -17.89 -16.08
N LEU A 225 -28.77 -18.12 -14.97
CA LEU A 225 -29.91 -19.04 -14.92
C LEU A 225 -31.16 -18.40 -15.55
N THR A 226 -31.68 -18.98 -16.63
CA THR A 226 -32.74 -18.39 -17.49
C THR A 226 -34.16 -18.44 -16.92
N ASP A 227 -34.37 -19.05 -15.75
CA ASP A 227 -35.70 -19.35 -15.19
C ASP A 227 -36.07 -18.49 -13.97
N THR A 228 -35.74 -17.19 -13.97
CA THR A 228 -36.07 -16.31 -12.84
C THR A 228 -37.58 -16.09 -12.74
N SER A 229 -38.18 -16.45 -11.60
CA SER A 229 -39.59 -16.23 -11.27
C SER A 229 -39.76 -15.07 -10.30
N GLU A 230 -41.01 -14.61 -10.12
CA GLU A 230 -41.36 -13.68 -9.05
C GLU A 230 -41.43 -14.37 -7.68
N SER A 231 -41.63 -15.70 -7.66
CA SER A 231 -41.64 -16.49 -6.44
C SER A 231 -40.23 -16.69 -5.89
N ARG A 232 -39.98 -16.17 -4.67
CA ARG A 232 -38.75 -16.42 -3.91
C ARG A 232 -38.45 -17.91 -3.78
N GLU A 233 -39.44 -18.71 -3.40
CA GLU A 233 -39.26 -20.14 -3.15
C GLU A 233 -38.82 -20.88 -4.43
N ARG A 234 -39.39 -20.51 -5.59
CA ARG A 234 -39.02 -21.10 -6.87
C ARG A 234 -37.59 -20.76 -7.27
N ASN A 235 -37.18 -19.50 -7.09
CA ASN A 235 -35.82 -19.05 -7.36
C ASN A 235 -34.82 -19.74 -6.43
N LEU A 236 -35.13 -19.82 -5.14
CA LEU A 236 -34.26 -20.45 -4.16
C LEU A 236 -34.11 -21.95 -4.41
N ASN A 237 -35.20 -22.66 -4.73
CA ASN A 237 -35.14 -24.08 -5.09
C ASN A 237 -34.25 -24.33 -6.31
N ARG A 238 -34.32 -23.45 -7.32
CA ARG A 238 -33.47 -23.55 -8.51
C ARG A 238 -32.01 -23.26 -8.19
N LEU A 239 -31.76 -22.24 -7.36
CA LEU A 239 -30.43 -21.89 -6.89
C LEU A 239 -29.82 -23.04 -6.07
N MET A 240 -30.58 -23.61 -5.14
CA MET A 240 -30.15 -24.77 -4.34
C MET A 240 -29.81 -25.97 -5.22
N GLN A 241 -30.65 -26.28 -6.21
CA GLN A 241 -30.37 -27.32 -7.19
C GLN A 241 -29.05 -27.07 -7.95
N PHE A 242 -28.80 -25.82 -8.35
CA PHE A 242 -27.55 -25.43 -9.01
C PHE A 242 -26.33 -25.51 -8.08
N LEU A 243 -26.50 -25.15 -6.81
CA LEU A 243 -25.45 -25.22 -5.79
C LEU A 243 -25.15 -26.65 -5.31
N GLY A 244 -25.94 -27.65 -5.73
CA GLY A 244 -25.80 -29.05 -5.33
C GLY A 244 -26.50 -29.39 -4.00
N VAL A 245 -27.32 -28.49 -3.47
CA VAL A 245 -27.97 -28.64 -2.17
C VAL A 245 -29.27 -29.43 -2.31
N ARG A 246 -29.39 -30.57 -1.59
CA ARG A 246 -30.58 -31.45 -1.61
C ARG A 246 -31.71 -30.98 -0.68
N TYR A 247 -32.13 -29.72 -0.80
CA TYR A 247 -33.31 -29.19 -0.11
C TYR A 247 -34.34 -28.68 -1.09
N GLN A 248 -35.61 -28.83 -0.72
CA GLN A 248 -36.73 -28.23 -1.43
C GLN A 248 -37.59 -27.44 -0.46
N MET A 249 -37.77 -26.16 -0.74
CA MET A 249 -38.77 -25.34 -0.08
C MET A 249 -40.14 -25.76 -0.60
N VAL A 250 -40.99 -26.25 0.30
CA VAL A 250 -42.39 -26.57 0.01
C VAL A 250 -43.25 -25.41 0.52
N ARG A 251 -44.19 -24.95 -0.32
CA ARG A 251 -45.20 -23.96 0.09
C ARG A 251 -46.32 -24.69 0.81
N GLU A 252 -46.32 -24.66 2.14
CA GLU A 252 -47.51 -24.99 2.92
C GLU A 252 -48.31 -23.70 3.19
N GLY A 253 -49.62 -23.78 3.02
CA GLY A 253 -50.52 -22.64 3.22
C GLY A 253 -50.30 -22.01 4.60
N SER A 254 -49.77 -20.79 4.61
CA SER A 254 -49.44 -19.93 5.78
C SER A 254 -48.15 -20.19 6.58
N GLY A 255 -47.25 -21.08 6.17
CA GLY A 255 -45.94 -21.24 6.84
C GLY A 255 -44.89 -21.90 5.96
N THR A 256 -43.67 -21.35 5.91
CA THR A 256 -42.54 -21.95 5.19
C THR A 256 -41.82 -22.93 6.12
N HIS A 257 -41.80 -24.22 5.79
CA HIS A 257 -41.03 -25.24 6.49
C HIS A 257 -40.08 -25.97 5.53
N ASN A 258 -38.93 -26.43 6.06
CA ASN A 258 -37.86 -27.05 5.29
C ASN A 258 -38.12 -28.57 5.22
N VAL A 259 -38.25 -29.13 4.02
CA VAL A 259 -38.35 -30.58 3.84
C VAL A 259 -37.06 -31.08 3.21
N GLY A 260 -36.27 -31.81 4.01
CA GLY A 260 -35.13 -32.57 3.49
C GLY A 260 -35.62 -33.76 2.67
N VAL A 261 -35.16 -33.89 1.44
CA VAL A 261 -35.41 -35.09 0.63
C VAL A 261 -34.33 -36.09 1.01
N ALA A 262 -34.74 -37.17 1.69
CA ALA A 262 -33.86 -38.27 2.09
C ALA A 262 -33.30 -39.03 0.87
#